data_AF-M3TI21-F1
#
_entry.id   AF-M3TI21-F1
#
_cell.length_a   1.000
_cell.length_b   1.000
_cell.length_c   1.000
_cell.angle_alpha   90.00
_cell.angle_beta   90.00
_cell.angle_gamma   90.00
#
_symmetry.space_group_name_H-M   'P 1'
#
loop_
_entity.id
_entity.type
_entity.pdbx_description
1 polymer ?
#
loop_
_entity_poly.entity_id
_entity_poly.type
_entity_poly.pdbx_seq_one_letter_code
_entity_poly.pdbx_strand_id
1 'polypeptide(L)'
;MTLGRNFDPAGCEQLLIKVLRSTPKLEDAACIGRHELFDGRHATETHAHAREKGERARALCDRCPARAACTAWAATEPNPTGHTIAGHTPEPAIPGRPRKAAS
;
A
#
# COMPACT_ATOMS: atom_id res chain seq x y z
N MET A 1 22.52 -1.15 -28.16
CA MET A 1 22.41 -2.18 -27.09
C MET A 1 20.94 -2.29 -26.72
N THR A 2 20.21 -3.20 -27.36
CA THR A 2 18.78 -3.39 -27.14
C THR A 2 18.62 -4.49 -26.10
N LEU A 3 18.32 -4.13 -24.85
CA LEU A 3 17.92 -5.10 -23.83
C LEU A 3 16.52 -5.61 -24.18
N GLY A 4 16.46 -6.60 -25.07
CA GLY A 4 15.26 -7.40 -25.25
C GLY A 4 15.03 -8.19 -23.97
N ARG A 5 14.09 -7.73 -23.12
CA ARG A 5 13.57 -8.60 -22.06
C ARG A 5 12.93 -9.80 -22.76
N ASN A 6 13.59 -10.95 -22.70
CA ASN A 6 12.95 -12.20 -23.08
C ASN A 6 11.76 -12.39 -22.15
N PHE A 7 10.57 -12.22 -22.72
CA PHE A 7 9.31 -12.52 -22.04
C PHE A 7 9.15 -14.04 -22.02
N ASP A 8 9.13 -14.64 -20.83
CA ASP A 8 8.81 -16.06 -20.63
C ASP A 8 7.33 -16.16 -20.20
N PRO A 9 6.43 -16.56 -21.11
CA PRO A 9 5.00 -16.63 -20.81
C PRO A 9 4.69 -17.59 -19.65
N ALA A 10 5.40 -18.73 -19.58
CA ALA A 10 5.16 -19.74 -18.56
C ALA A 10 5.61 -19.25 -17.18
N GLY A 11 6.77 -18.58 -17.10
CA GLY A 11 7.23 -17.93 -15.89
C GLY A 11 6.27 -16.84 -15.40
N CYS A 12 5.74 -16.01 -16.31
CA CYS A 12 4.75 -14.99 -15.99
C CYS A 12 3.44 -15.59 -15.46
N GLU A 13 2.93 -16.65 -16.09
CA GLU A 13 1.74 -17.35 -15.64
C GLU A 13 1.91 -17.92 -14.23
N GLN A 14 3.02 -18.61 -13.96
CA GLN A 14 3.31 -19.18 -12.64
C GLN A 14 3.38 -18.09 -11.56
N LEU A 15 4.00 -16.95 -11.86
CA LEU A 15 4.05 -15.81 -10.95
C LEU A 15 2.65 -15.26 -10.68
N LEU A 16 1.84 -15.05 -11.72
CA LEU A 16 0.47 -14.56 -11.59
C LEU A 16 -0.39 -15.49 -10.73
N ILE A 17 -0.31 -16.81 -10.96
CA ILE A 17 -1.03 -17.80 -10.15
C ILE A 17 -0.61 -17.71 -8.68
N LYS A 18 0.68 -17.57 -8.40
CA LYS A 18 1.20 -17.49 -7.03
C LYS A 18 0.71 -16.23 -6.31
N VAL A 19 0.71 -15.09 -7.00
CA VAL A 19 0.20 -13.82 -6.46
C VAL A 19 -1.31 -13.92 -6.22
N LEU A 20 -2.08 -14.34 -7.22
CA LEU A 20 -3.55 -14.40 -7.13
C LEU A 20 -4.05 -15.40 -6.07
N ARG A 21 -3.31 -16.48 -5.81
CA ARG A 21 -3.65 -17.44 -4.73
C ARG A 21 -3.40 -16.90 -3.33
N SER A 22 -2.46 -15.96 -3.18
CA SER A 22 -2.04 -15.44 -1.87
C SER A 22 -2.84 -14.19 -1.46
N THR A 23 -3.60 -13.61 -2.39
CA THR A 23 -4.40 -12.39 -2.16
C THR A 23 -5.87 -12.76 -1.94
N PRO A 24 -6.50 -12.36 -0.81
CA PRO A 24 -7.92 -12.61 -0.61
C PRO A 24 -8.77 -11.82 -1.61
N LYS A 25 -9.91 -12.39 -2.00
CA LYS A 25 -10.93 -11.69 -2.77
C LYS A 25 -11.73 -10.79 -1.81
N LEU A 26 -11.34 -9.51 -1.72
CA LEU A 26 -11.98 -8.50 -0.88
C LEU A 26 -13.17 -7.86 -1.61
N GLU A 27 -14.14 -8.66 -2.04
CA GLU A 27 -15.21 -8.24 -2.97
C GLU A 27 -16.09 -7.10 -2.42
N ASP A 28 -16.26 -7.03 -1.10
CA ASP A 28 -17.04 -5.97 -0.44
C ASP A 28 -16.18 -4.78 0.04
N ALA A 29 -14.92 -4.66 -0.39
CA ALA A 29 -14.06 -3.61 0.10
C ALA A 29 -14.56 -2.22 -0.31
N ALA A 30 -14.81 -1.36 0.68
CA ALA A 30 -15.25 0.02 0.46
C ALA A 30 -14.25 0.88 -0.34
N CYS A 31 -13.00 0.43 -0.46
CA CYS A 31 -11.96 1.08 -1.26
C CYS A 31 -12.00 0.77 -2.76
N ILE A 32 -12.85 -0.16 -3.22
CA ILE A 32 -12.99 -0.45 -4.65
C ILE A 32 -13.37 0.83 -5.41
N GLY A 33 -12.61 1.15 -6.46
CA GLY A 33 -12.78 2.36 -7.26
C GLY A 33 -12.23 3.65 -6.64
N ARG A 34 -11.56 3.59 -5.48
CA ARG A 34 -11.02 4.76 -4.75
C ARG A 34 -9.50 4.67 -4.52
N HIS A 35 -8.78 4.08 -5.47
CA HIS A 35 -7.34 3.80 -5.36
C HIS A 35 -6.49 5.06 -5.11
N GLU A 36 -6.95 6.21 -5.61
CA GLU A 36 -6.29 7.50 -5.45
C GLU A 36 -6.10 7.90 -3.98
N LEU A 37 -6.93 7.40 -3.05
CA LEU A 37 -6.79 7.65 -1.61
C LEU A 37 -5.68 6.78 -0.97
N PHE A 38 -5.32 5.68 -1.61
CA PHE A 38 -4.40 4.68 -1.08
C PHE A 38 -3.03 4.75 -1.74
N ASP A 39 -2.92 5.39 -2.90
CA ASP A 39 -1.65 5.66 -3.54
C ASP A 39 -0.72 6.48 -2.64
N GLY A 40 0.57 6.16 -2.72
CA GLY A 40 1.62 6.88 -2.00
C GLY A 40 1.66 8.36 -2.35
N ARG A 41 2.48 9.12 -1.61
CA ARG A 41 2.62 10.56 -1.86
C ARG A 41 3.21 10.81 -3.25
N HIS A 42 2.57 11.64 -4.07
CA HIS A 42 3.15 12.09 -5.33
C HIS A 42 4.30 13.09 -5.10
N ALA A 43 5.27 13.18 -6.02
CA ALA A 43 6.43 14.07 -5.85
C ALA A 43 6.06 15.55 -5.68
N THR A 44 4.95 15.96 -6.30
CA THR A 44 4.40 17.32 -6.27
C THR A 44 3.34 17.53 -5.18
N GLU A 45 2.98 16.47 -4.44
CA GLU A 45 1.95 16.52 -3.41
C GLU A 45 2.50 17.10 -2.12
N THR A 46 1.79 18.09 -1.55
CA THR A 46 2.18 18.67 -0.28
C THR A 46 1.98 17.68 0.87
N HIS A 47 2.75 17.83 1.95
CA HIS A 47 2.56 17.01 3.15
C HIS A 47 1.14 17.12 3.73
N ALA A 48 0.52 18.30 3.66
CA ALA A 48 -0.83 18.52 4.14
C ALA A 48 -1.86 17.72 3.32
N HIS A 49 -1.74 17.74 1.99
CA HIS A 49 -2.62 16.98 1.11
C HIS A 49 -2.45 15.47 1.28
N ALA A 50 -1.20 15.00 1.39
CA ALA A 50 -0.90 13.59 1.64
C ALA A 50 -1.50 13.10 2.97
N ARG A 51 -1.47 13.96 3.99
CA ARG A 51 -2.08 13.69 5.29
C ARG A 51 -3.60 13.63 5.20
N GLU A 52 -4.23 14.61 4.58
CA GLU A 52 -5.68 14.65 4.36
C GLU A 52 -6.17 13.40 3.60
N LYS A 53 -5.43 13.01 2.56
CA LYS A 53 -5.67 11.80 1.77
C LYS A 53 -5.62 10.55 2.64
N GLY A 54 -4.60 10.42 3.48
CA GLY A 54 -4.47 9.34 4.46
C GLY A 54 -5.61 9.31 5.49
N GLU A 55 -6.02 10.46 6.01
CA GLU A 55 -7.16 10.57 6.94
C GLU A 55 -8.48 10.12 6.29
N ARG A 56 -8.70 10.49 5.02
CA ARG A 56 -9.85 10.02 4.23
C ARG A 56 -9.81 8.52 3.97
N ALA A 57 -8.63 7.98 3.63
CA ALA A 57 -8.44 6.55 3.46
C ALA A 57 -8.72 5.77 4.75
N ARG A 58 -8.24 6.27 5.89
CA ARG A 58 -8.48 5.67 7.21
C ARG A 58 -9.96 5.66 7.59
N ALA A 59 -10.65 6.80 7.42
CA ALA A 59 -12.10 6.90 7.69
C ALA A 59 -12.95 6.00 6.78
N LEU A 60 -12.43 5.67 5.59
CA LEU A 60 -13.05 4.68 4.70
C LEU A 60 -12.81 3.25 5.20
N CYS A 61 -11.56 2.91 5.59
CA CYS A 61 -11.23 1.62 6.18
C CYS A 61 -12.03 1.35 7.47
N ASP A 62 -12.30 2.37 8.29
CA ASP A 62 -13.04 2.21 9.54
C ASP A 62 -14.48 1.72 9.35
N ARG A 63 -15.07 1.95 8.18
CA ARG A 63 -16.43 1.52 7.83
C ARG A 63 -16.46 0.39 6.79
N CYS A 64 -15.30 -0.14 6.44
CA CYS A 64 -15.17 -1.15 5.38
C CYS A 64 -15.63 -2.53 5.90
N PRO A 65 -16.61 -3.19 5.26
CA PRO A 65 -17.07 -4.51 5.70
C PRO A 65 -15.99 -5.59 5.54
N ALA A 66 -15.09 -5.43 4.56
CA ALA A 66 -13.96 -6.32 4.34
C ALA A 66 -12.74 -6.04 5.25
N ARG A 67 -12.82 -5.12 6.23
CA ARG A 67 -11.67 -4.69 7.05
C ARG A 67 -10.99 -5.85 7.77
N ALA A 68 -11.76 -6.78 8.34
CA ALA A 68 -11.20 -7.91 9.08
C ALA A 68 -10.33 -8.81 8.18
N ALA A 69 -10.84 -9.19 7.01
CA ALA A 69 -10.10 -9.97 6.01
C ALA A 69 -8.89 -9.20 5.46
N CYS A 70 -9.05 -7.90 5.20
CA CYS A 70 -7.96 -7.02 4.78
C CYS A 70 -6.85 -6.93 5.85
N THR A 71 -7.21 -6.87 7.13
CA THR A 71 -6.24 -6.84 8.25
C THR A 71 -5.46 -8.14 8.34
N ALA A 72 -6.13 -9.29 8.22
CA ALA A 72 -5.49 -10.60 8.25
C ALA A 72 -4.49 -10.78 7.11
N TRP A 73 -4.85 -10.34 5.89
CA TRP A 73 -3.94 -10.36 4.75
C TRP A 73 -2.82 -9.33 4.86
N ALA A 74 -3.09 -8.11 5.31
CA ALA A 74 -2.06 -7.10 5.50
C ALA A 74 -0.95 -7.55 6.47
N ALA A 75 -1.28 -8.40 7.46
CA ALA A 75 -0.31 -8.97 8.39
C ALA A 75 0.65 -9.99 7.74
N THR A 76 0.31 -10.54 6.56
CA THR A 76 1.18 -11.46 5.81
C THR A 76 2.07 -10.73 4.81
N GLU A 77 1.79 -9.46 4.53
CA GLU A 77 2.54 -8.68 3.55
C GLU A 77 3.79 -8.03 4.18
N PRO A 78 4.90 -7.90 3.42
CA PRO A 78 6.04 -7.10 3.82
C PRO A 78 5.61 -5.66 4.15
N ASN A 79 6.10 -5.12 5.28
CA ASN A 79 5.63 -3.85 5.85
C ASN A 79 5.57 -2.73 4.79
N PRO A 80 4.36 -2.25 4.43
CA PRO A 80 4.21 -1.30 3.36
C PRO A 80 4.64 0.09 3.78
N THR A 81 5.81 0.53 3.32
CA THR A 81 6.21 1.92 3.48
C THR A 81 5.39 2.80 2.55
N GLY A 82 4.75 3.82 3.10
CA GLY A 82 4.21 4.95 2.33
C GLY A 82 2.78 4.84 1.78
N HIS A 83 2.02 3.79 2.08
CA HIS A 83 0.61 3.68 1.68
C HIS A 83 -0.29 3.16 2.80
N THR A 84 -1.59 3.47 2.73
CA THR A 84 -2.55 3.03 3.75
C THR A 84 -3.01 1.60 3.45
N ILE A 85 -2.92 0.70 4.42
CA ILE A 85 -3.46 -0.66 4.33
C ILE A 85 -4.24 -0.99 5.59
N ALA A 86 -5.43 -1.59 5.48
CA ALA A 86 -6.28 -1.95 6.62
C ALA A 86 -6.57 -0.79 7.62
N GLY A 87 -6.45 0.46 7.19
CA GLY A 87 -6.58 1.66 8.03
C GLY A 87 -5.30 2.09 8.76
N HIS A 88 -4.18 1.42 8.50
CA HIS A 88 -2.85 1.81 8.96
C HIS A 88 -2.18 2.67 7.90
N THR A 89 -1.98 3.95 8.23
CA THR A 89 -1.16 4.86 7.43
C THR A 89 0.22 4.96 8.09
N PRO A 90 1.30 4.51 7.45
CA PRO A 90 2.64 4.70 7.98
C PRO A 90 2.93 6.19 8.07
N GLU A 91 3.46 6.62 9.21
CA GLU A 91 3.86 8.00 9.40
C GLU A 91 4.93 8.34 8.35
N PRO A 92 4.83 9.46 7.62
CA PRO A 92 5.87 9.84 6.69
C PRO A 92 7.18 9.93 7.47
N ALA A 93 8.16 9.11 7.12
CA ALA A 93 9.49 9.18 7.73
C ALA A 93 10.00 10.61 7.54
N ILE A 94 9.94 11.42 8.59
CA ILE A 94 10.44 12.79 8.55
C ILE A 94 11.96 12.67 8.39
N PRO A 95 12.56 13.08 7.26
CA PRO A 95 14.00 13.11 7.15
C PRO A 95 14.48 14.29 7.99
N GLY A 96 14.93 14.05 9.21
CA GLY A 96 15.64 15.08 9.98
C GLY A 96 15.43 15.08 11.49
N ARG A 97 16.24 14.30 12.19
CA ARG A 97 17.14 14.87 13.22
C ARG A 97 18.27 13.87 13.47
N PRO A 98 19.53 14.15 13.11
CA PRO A 98 20.64 13.32 13.58
C PRO A 98 20.60 13.30 15.11
N ARG A 99 20.67 12.11 15.71
CA ARG A 99 20.78 11.98 17.17
C ARG A 99 22.07 12.71 17.57
N LYS A 100 21.97 13.71 18.45
CA LYS A 100 23.15 14.32 19.06
C LYS A 100 23.90 13.18 19.76
N ALA A 101 25.15 12.93 19.38
CA ALA A 101 25.98 11.91 20.03
C ALA A 101 26.01 12.21 21.54
N ALA A 102 25.75 11.18 22.35
CA ALA A 102 25.94 11.26 23.80
C ALA A 102 27.45 11.42 24.05
N SER A 103 27.79 12.42 24.88
CA SER A 103 29.15 12.74 25.31
C SER A 103 29.84 11.56 25.99
#